data_AF-A0A7Z9WBK3-F1
#
_entry.id   AF-A0A7Z9WBK3-F1
#
_cell.length_a   1.000
_cell.length_b   1.000
_cell.length_c   1.000
_cell.angle_alpha   90.00
_cell.angle_beta   90.00
_cell.angle_gamma   90.00
#
_symmetry.space_group_name_H-M   'P 1'
#
loop_
_entity.id
_entity.type
_entity.pdbx_description
1 polymer ?
#
loop_
_entity_poly.entity_id
_entity_poly.type
_entity_poly.pdbx_seq_one_letter_code
_entity_poly.pdbx_strand_id
1 'polypeptide(L)' 'MEIHAPGKVLGDIVSPILTIDEGVIFEGTCKMREIPPSEEGGAEERDEKKVALIAKSTK' A
#
# COMPACT_ATOMS: atom_id res chain seq x y z
N MET A 1 9.42 -3.72 4.85
CA MET A 1 9.83 -2.74 5.89
C MET A 1 8.61 -2.43 6.71
N GLU A 2 8.75 -2.29 8.03
CA GLU A 2 7.62 -2.08 8.95
C GLU A 2 7.90 -0.87 9.82
N ILE A 3 6.92 0.03 9.95
CA ILE A 3 7.01 1.23 10.79
C ILE A 3 5.92 1.17 11.85
N HIS A 4 6.34 1.14 13.11
CA HIS A 4 5.45 1.10 14.27
C HIS A 4 5.22 2.48 14.88
N ALA A 5 4.05 2.69 15.45
CA ALA A 5 3.71 3.91 16.16
C ALA A 5 4.29 3.92 17.59
N PRO A 6 4.61 5.10 18.14
CA PRO A 6 4.64 6.40 17.47
C PRO A 6 5.95 6.58 16.68
N GLY A 7 5.88 7.03 15.42
CA GLY A 7 7.06 7.19 14.58
C GLY A 7 6.89 8.24 13.50
N LYS A 8 7.97 8.98 13.18
CA LYS A 8 8.03 9.88 12.02
C LYS A 8 9.19 9.48 11.12
N VAL A 9 8.90 9.23 9.84
CA VAL A 9 9.89 8.89 8.82
C VAL A 9 9.96 10.03 7.80
N LEU A 10 11.17 10.55 7.62
CA LEU A 10 11.49 11.62 6.68
C LEU A 10 12.45 11.08 5.61
N GLY A 11 12.06 11.21 4.34
CA GLY A 11 12.90 10.84 3.20
C GLY A 11 12.30 9.76 2.31
N ASP A 12 13.03 9.42 1.25
CA ASP A 12 12.53 8.51 0.23
C ASP A 12 12.71 7.04 0.64
N ILE A 13 11.67 6.23 0.42
CA ILE A 13 11.67 4.79 0.70
C ILE A 13 11.63 4.02 -0.62
N VAL A 14 12.51 3.03 -0.77
CA VAL A 14 12.43 2.04 -1.84
C VAL A 14 12.20 0.68 -1.19
N SER A 15 10.97 0.17 -1.28
CA SER A 15 10.63 -1.13 -0.68
C SER A 15 9.55 -1.82 -1.50
N PRO A 16 9.67 -3.14 -1.76
CA PRO A 16 8.59 -3.89 -2.41
C PRO A 16 7.34 -3.96 -1.54
N ILE A 17 7.51 -4.03 -0.20
CA ILE A 17 6.43 -4.12 0.77
C ILE A 17 6.71 -3.15 1.93
N LEU A 18 5.76 -2.28 2.21
CA LEU A 18 5.81 -1.28 3.28
C LEU A 18 4.56 -1.39 4.16
N THR A 19 4.74 -1.70 5.44
CA THR A 19 3.69 -1.75 6.46
C THR A 19 3.82 -0.54 7.39
N ILE A 20 2.72 0.18 7.61
CA ILE A 20 2.68 1.38 8.44
C ILE A 20 1.55 1.26 9.45
N ASP A 21 1.88 1.31 10.73
CA ASP A 21 0.90 1.29 11.81
C ASP A 21 0.17 2.63 11.94
N GLU A 22 -1.05 2.58 12.50
CA GLU A 22 -1.83 3.77 12.82
C GLU A 22 -1.08 4.69 13.79
N GLY A 23 -0.96 5.98 13.42
CA GLY A 23 -0.25 6.98 14.22
C GLY A 23 1.19 7.26 13.77
N VAL A 24 1.66 6.59 12.71
CA VAL A 24 2.93 6.93 12.06
C VAL A 24 2.76 8.07 11.06
N ILE A 25 3.74 8.97 11.00
CA ILE A 25 3.84 10.04 10.01
C ILE A 25 4.95 9.71 9.03
N PHE A 26 4.62 9.58 7.74
CA PHE A 26 5.59 9.42 6.66
C PHE A 26 5.57 10.64 5.74
N GLU A 27 6.74 11.22 5.48
CA GLU A 27 6.91 12.39 4.61
C GLU A 27 8.10 12.16 3.67
N GLY A 28 7.81 11.88 2.40
CA GLY A 28 8.80 11.57 1.37
C GLY A 28 8.20 10.78 0.22
N THR A 29 9.04 10.31 -0.70
CA THR A 29 8.62 9.52 -1.86
C THR A 29 8.78 8.04 -1.57
N CYS A 30 7.73 7.23 -1.71
CA CYS A 30 7.86 5.77 -1.69
C CYS A 30 7.82 5.21 -3.12
N LYS A 31 8.84 4.43 -3.51
CA LYS A 31 8.86 3.68 -4.78
C LYS A 31 8.80 2.19 -4.49
N MET A 32 7.69 1.55 -4.86
CA MET A 32 7.56 0.10 -4.83
C MET A 32 8.19 -0.50 -6.08
N ARG A 33 8.99 -1.56 -5.91
CA ARG A 33 9.50 -2.35 -7.04
C ARG A 33 8.47 -3.44 -7.35
N GLU A 34 8.32 -3.73 -8.63
CA GLU A 34 7.46 -4.82 -9.10
C GLU A 34 7.95 -6.14 -8.49
N ILE A 35 7.06 -6.79 -7.75
CA ILE A 35 7.29 -8.12 -7.21
C ILE A 35 6.89 -9.10 -8.32
N PRO A 36 7.75 -10.06 -8.70
CA PRO A 36 7.35 -11.07 -9.67
C PRO A 36 6.10 -11.82 -9.16
N PRO A 37 5.18 -12.25 -10.04
CA PRO A 37 3.85 -12.76 -9.69
C PRO A 37 3.82 -14.12 -8.97
N SER A 38 4.93 -14.52 -8.35
CA SER A 38 5.12 -15.83 -7.72
C SER A 38 5.05 -15.81 -6.21
N GLU A 39 5.00 -14.64 -5.54
CA GLU A 39 4.89 -14.58 -4.08
C GLU A 39 3.78 -13.62 -3.64
N GLU A 40 2.85 -14.16 -2.85
CA GLU A 40 1.62 -13.55 -2.38
C GLU A 40 1.92 -12.28 -1.56
N GLY A 41 1.60 -11.12 -2.11
CA GLY A 41 1.73 -9.84 -1.42
C GLY A 41 1.11 -8.72 -2.24
N GLY A 42 -0.19 -8.49 -2.06
CA GLY A 42 -0.99 -7.57 -2.86
C GLY A 42 -0.51 -6.12 -2.79
N ALA A 43 -0.23 -5.55 -3.96
CA ALA A 43 -0.32 -4.12 -4.20
C ALA A 43 -1.63 -3.87 -4.96
N GLU A 44 -2.67 -3.41 -4.27
CA GLU A 44 -3.84 -2.81 -4.91
C GLU A 44 -3.39 -1.50 -5.58
N GLU A 45 -3.34 -1.53 -6.90
CA GLU A 45 -3.15 -0.37 -7.77
C GLU A 45 -4.26 0.65 -7.49
N ARG A 46 -3.90 1.84 -7.01
CA ARG A 46 -4.82 3.00 -7.00
C ARG A 46 -5.01 3.49 -8.44
N ASP A 47 -5.83 2.76 -9.18
CA ASP A 47 -6.53 3.26 -10.36
C ASP A 47 -7.61 4.24 -9.85
N GLU A 48 -7.46 5.54 -10.14
CA GLU A 48 -8.41 6.60 -9.76
C GLU A 48 -9.80 6.46 -10.42
N LYS A 49 -10.19 5.32 -11.02
CA LYS A 49 -11.51 5.14 -11.65
C LYS A 49 -12.13 3.75 -11.54
N LYS A 50 -12.14 3.11 -10.37
CA LYS A 50 -13.00 1.93 -10.14
C LYS A 50 -13.84 2.02 -8.86
N VAL A 51 -14.85 2.90 -8.89
CA VAL A 51 -16.08 2.64 -8.14
C VAL A 51 -16.83 1.55 -8.91
N ALA A 52 -16.72 0.29 -8.50
CA ALA A 52 -17.47 -0.82 -9.09
C ALA A 52 -18.42 -1.43 -8.05
N LEU A 53 -19.70 -1.16 -8.27
CA LEU A 53 -20.85 -1.76 -7.59
C LEU A 53 -20.75 -3.30 -7.56
N ILE A 54 -20.80 -3.89 -6.37
CA ILE A 54 -21.14 -5.31 -6.20
C ILE A 54 -22.23 -5.50 -5.14
N ALA A 55 -23.40 -4.90 -5.38
CA ALA A 55 -24.65 -5.49 -4.93
C ALA A 55 -25.23 -6.29 -6.11
N LYS A 56 -24.87 -7.57 -6.23
CA LYS A 56 -25.55 -8.48 -7.16
C LYS A 56 -26.84 -8.95 -6.47
N SER A 57 -27.97 -8.32 -6.80
CA SER A 57 -29.29 -8.90 -6.52
C SER A 57 -29.59 -10.02 -7.52
N THR A 58 -30.02 -11.13 -6.92
CA THR A 58 -30.47 -12.40 -7.47
C THR A 58 -31.50 -12.29 -8.59
N LYS A 59 -31.44 -13.26 -9.51
CA LYS A 59 -32.63 -13.87 -10.10
C LYS A 59 -32.57 -15.37 -9.89
#